data_AF-A0A920VKP4-F1
#
_entry.id   AF-A0A920VKP4-F1
#
_cell.length_a   1.000
_cell.length_b   1.000
_cell.length_c   1.000
_cell.angle_alpha   90.00
_cell.angle_beta   90.00
_cell.angle_gamma   90.00
#
_symmetry.space_group_name_H-M   'P 1'
#
loop_
_entity.id
_entity.type
_entity.pdbx_description
1 polymer ?
#
loop_
_entity_poly.entity_id
_entity_poly.type
_entity_poly.pdbx_seq_one_letter_code
_entity_poly.pdbx_strand_id
1 'polypeptide(L)'
;MDTIKAQLVRRDVRILIGDADSLSASLDVSCGANLQGPYRFSRGRRLMRFMDQFFPEHSHKEMVVPNVGHSSSGMYLSAIGLDALFGT
;
A
#
# COMPACT_ATOMS: atom_id res chain seq x y z
N MET A 1 22.38 -5.28 15.35
CA MET A 1 21.44 -6.30 14.84
C MET A 1 20.20 -5.58 14.33
N ASP A 2 19.64 -6.06 13.23
CA ASP A 2 18.45 -5.57 12.50
C ASP A 2 18.61 -4.33 11.58
N THR A 3 19.69 -4.28 10.81
CA THR A 3 19.95 -3.23 9.81
C THR A 3 18.85 -3.13 8.75
N ILE A 4 18.25 -4.25 8.33
CA ILE A 4 17.22 -4.26 7.28
C ILE A 4 15.95 -3.53 7.75
N LYS A 5 15.42 -3.87 8.95
CA LYS A 5 14.23 -3.20 9.48
C LYS A 5 14.47 -1.70 9.68
N ALA A 6 15.58 -1.35 10.31
CA ALA A 6 15.93 0.05 10.54
C ALA A 6 16.10 0.83 9.22
N GLN A 7 16.58 0.20 8.15
CA GLN A 7 16.63 0.83 6.83
C GLN A 7 15.24 0.92 6.18
N LEU A 8 14.39 -0.11 6.30
CA LEU A 8 13.06 -0.11 5.70
C LEU A 8 12.14 0.97 6.30
N VAL A 9 12.16 1.11 7.63
CA VAL A 9 11.35 2.12 8.33
C VAL A 9 11.73 3.54 7.87
N ARG A 10 13.02 3.81 7.71
CA ARG A 10 13.52 5.14 7.29
C ARG A 10 13.38 5.44 5.80
N ARG A 11 13.11 4.43 4.96
CA ARG A 11 12.95 4.63 3.52
C ARG A 11 11.66 5.39 3.23
N ASP A 12 11.75 6.34 2.31
CA ASP A 12 10.59 7.00 1.73
C ASP A 12 9.90 6.03 0.75
N VAL A 13 8.80 5.41 1.21
CA VAL A 13 8.03 4.40 0.48
C VAL A 13 6.62 4.92 0.26
N ARG A 14 6.17 4.93 -0.99
CA ARG A 14 4.78 5.24 -1.33
C ARG A 14 4.00 3.93 -1.40
N ILE A 15 2.97 3.80 -0.57
CA ILE A 15 2.01 2.69 -0.65
C ILE A 15 0.81 3.20 -1.46
N LEU A 16 0.86 2.97 -2.76
CA LEU A 16 -0.15 3.39 -3.73
C LEU A 16 -1.28 2.35 -3.82
N ILE A 17 -2.51 2.72 -3.50
CA ILE A 17 -3.65 1.80 -3.33
C ILE A 17 -4.88 2.30 -4.09
N GLY A 18 -5.48 1.48 -4.95
CA GLY A 18 -6.77 1.79 -5.55
C GLY A 18 -7.93 1.52 -4.59
N ASP A 19 -8.87 2.45 -4.43
CA ASP A 19 -10.00 2.28 -3.50
C ASP A 19 -11.06 1.27 -3.97
N ALA A 20 -11.07 0.94 -5.26
CA ALA A 20 -11.92 -0.07 -5.86
C ALA A 20 -11.20 -1.43 -6.02
N ASP A 21 -9.93 -1.56 -5.59
CA ASP A 21 -9.18 -2.82 -5.66
C ASP A 21 -9.67 -3.82 -4.60
N SER A 22 -10.70 -4.55 -5.01
CA SER A 22 -11.45 -5.51 -4.21
C SER A 22 -11.17 -6.96 -4.64
N LEU A 23 -12.20 -7.76 -4.88
CA LEU A 23 -12.05 -9.17 -5.22
C LEU A 23 -11.66 -9.33 -6.69
N SER A 24 -10.75 -10.28 -6.94
CA SER A 24 -10.34 -10.71 -8.27
C SER A 24 -9.89 -12.16 -8.19
N ALA A 25 -9.88 -12.89 -9.31
CA ALA A 25 -9.41 -14.28 -9.35
C ALA A 25 -7.95 -14.45 -8.85
N SER A 26 -7.13 -13.41 -8.94
CA SER A 26 -5.73 -13.40 -8.50
C SER A 26 -5.53 -12.95 -7.04
N LEU A 27 -6.59 -12.83 -6.24
CA LEU A 27 -6.46 -12.43 -4.85
C LEU A 27 -5.94 -13.60 -4.01
N ASP A 28 -4.88 -13.35 -3.23
CA ASP A 28 -4.39 -14.32 -2.25
C ASP A 28 -5.45 -14.50 -1.13
N VAL A 29 -5.93 -15.73 -0.98
CA VAL A 29 -6.95 -16.16 0.00
C VAL A 29 -6.37 -17.10 1.06
N SER A 30 -5.05 -17.22 1.15
CA SER A 30 -4.40 -17.94 2.24
C SER A 30 -4.76 -17.34 3.60
N CYS A 31 -4.64 -18.13 4.68
CA CYS A 31 -4.97 -17.69 6.03
C CYS A 31 -4.25 -16.38 6.42
N GLY A 32 -2.95 -16.29 6.15
CA GLY A 32 -2.15 -15.09 6.45
C GLY A 32 -2.58 -13.85 5.66
N ALA A 33 -3.06 -14.03 4.43
CA ALA A 33 -3.59 -12.94 3.61
C ALA A 33 -4.97 -12.47 4.11
N ASN A 34 -5.84 -13.41 4.49
CA ASN A 34 -7.17 -13.09 5.05
C ASN A 34 -7.07 -12.37 6.39
N LEU A 35 -6.07 -12.69 7.22
CA LEU A 35 -5.77 -11.95 8.46
C LEU A 35 -5.55 -10.46 8.19
N GLN A 36 -4.89 -10.12 7.08
CA GLN A 36 -4.64 -8.74 6.68
C GLN A 36 -5.89 -8.04 6.15
N GLY A 37 -6.93 -8.76 5.72
CA GLY A 37 -8.23 -8.19 5.31
C GLY A 37 -8.82 -8.83 4.06
N PRO A 38 -10.11 -8.54 3.77
CA PRO A 38 -10.83 -9.19 2.68
C PRO A 38 -10.40 -8.71 1.28
N TYR A 39 -9.88 -7.49 1.16
CA TYR A 39 -9.61 -6.82 -0.13
C TYR A 39 -8.21 -6.19 -0.17
N ARG A 40 -7.62 -6.03 -1.36
CA ARG A 40 -6.31 -5.36 -1.49
C ARG A 40 -6.32 -3.95 -0.93
N PHE A 41 -7.40 -3.19 -1.18
CA PHE A 41 -7.61 -1.88 -0.55
C PHE A 41 -7.49 -1.96 0.97
N SER A 42 -8.28 -2.83 1.61
CA SER A 42 -8.28 -2.98 3.07
C SER A 42 -6.92 -3.42 3.63
N ARG A 43 -6.19 -4.27 2.90
CA ARG A 43 -4.86 -4.78 3.29
C ARG A 43 -3.82 -3.68 3.27
N GLY A 44 -3.76 -2.88 2.20
CA GLY A 44 -2.85 -1.73 2.11
C GLY A 44 -3.07 -0.71 3.23
N ARG A 45 -4.34 -0.36 3.51
CA ARG A 45 -4.70 0.52 4.64
C ARG A 45 -4.29 -0.06 6.00
N ARG A 46 -4.35 -1.39 6.16
CA ARG A 46 -3.96 -2.08 7.41
C ARG A 46 -2.45 -2.13 7.58
N LEU A 47 -1.69 -2.28 6.49
CA LEU A 47 -0.23 -2.15 6.51
C LEU A 47 0.17 -0.76 7.02
N MET A 48 -0.44 0.31 6.50
CA MET A 48 -0.13 1.67 6.99
C MET A 48 -0.46 1.83 8.47
N ARG A 49 -1.64 1.39 8.93
CA ARG A 49 -1.95 1.40 10.38
C ARG A 49 -0.99 0.57 11.23
N PHE A 50 -0.50 -0.56 10.70
CA PHE A 50 0.52 -1.36 11.38
C PHE A 50 1.84 -0.59 11.48
N MET A 51 2.25 0.06 10.40
CA MET A 51 3.43 0.92 10.40
C MET A 51 3.26 2.06 11.41
N ASP A 52 2.15 2.80 11.39
CA ASP A 52 1.87 3.91 12.30
C ASP A 52 1.95 3.46 13.78
N GLN A 53 1.42 2.27 14.09
CA GLN A 53 1.33 1.75 15.45
C GLN A 53 2.67 1.25 16.00
N PHE A 54 3.47 0.58 15.18
CA PHE A 54 4.66 -0.15 15.63
C PHE A 54 5.98 0.47 15.20
N PHE A 55 5.96 1.41 14.26
CA PHE A 55 7.12 2.10 13.70
C PHE A 55 6.80 3.59 13.47
N PRO A 56 6.35 4.34 14.48
CA PRO A 56 5.85 5.72 14.31
C PRO A 56 6.86 6.69 13.67
N GLU A 57 8.14 6.33 13.63
CA GLU A 57 9.21 7.04 12.96
C GLU A 57 9.36 6.73 11.46
N HIS A 58 8.46 5.92 10.87
CA HIS A 58 8.55 5.54 9.47
C HIS A 58 8.32 6.72 8.53
N SER A 59 8.94 6.63 7.35
CA SER A 59 8.75 7.62 6.27
C SER A 59 7.75 7.16 5.20
N HIS A 60 6.96 6.11 5.46
CA HIS A 60 6.01 5.56 4.48
C HIS A 60 4.81 6.49 4.32
N LYS A 61 4.31 6.65 3.10
CA LYS A 61 3.17 7.50 2.75
C LYS A 61 2.05 6.67 2.10
N GLU A 62 0.84 6.80 2.64
CA GLU A 62 -0.37 6.24 2.03
C GLU A 62 -0.85 7.14 0.89
N MET A 63 -1.07 6.57 -0.30
CA MET A 63 -1.60 7.30 -1.46
C MET A 63 -2.77 6.52 -2.07
N VAL A 64 -3.98 7.02 -1.90
CA VAL A 64 -5.21 6.34 -2.35
C VAL A 64 -5.67 6.90 -3.69
N VAL A 65 -5.75 6.04 -4.72
CA VAL A 65 -6.25 6.39 -6.05
C VAL A 65 -7.75 6.14 -6.13
N PRO A 66 -8.58 7.17 -6.37
CA PRO A 66 -10.02 7.03 -6.36
C PRO A 66 -10.55 6.32 -7.61
N ASN A 67 -11.56 5.48 -7.42
CA ASN A 67 -12.27 4.69 -8.44
C ASN A 67 -11.39 3.74 -9.27
N VAL A 68 -10.23 3.32 -8.74
CA VAL A 68 -9.30 2.42 -9.46
C VAL A 68 -9.23 1.06 -8.77
N GLY A 69 -9.43 0.00 -9.56
CA GLY A 69 -9.31 -1.40 -9.15
C GLY A 69 -7.90 -1.96 -9.35
N HIS A 70 -7.82 -3.27 -9.63
CA HIS A 70 -6.54 -3.95 -9.91
C HIS A 70 -6.02 -3.66 -11.34
N SER A 71 -5.71 -2.39 -11.63
CA SER A 71 -5.33 -1.90 -12.96
C SER A 71 -4.02 -1.10 -12.92
N SER A 72 -2.97 -1.61 -13.56
CA SER A 72 -1.67 -0.92 -13.59
C SER A 72 -1.75 0.44 -14.29
N SER A 73 -2.45 0.54 -15.41
CA SER A 73 -2.64 1.81 -16.12
C SER A 73 -3.46 2.80 -15.30
N GLY A 74 -4.55 2.35 -14.68
CA GLY A 74 -5.37 3.18 -13.80
C GLY A 74 -4.58 3.72 -12.62
N MET A 75 -3.65 2.93 -12.07
CA MET A 75 -2.78 3.36 -10.97
C MET A 75 -1.71 4.33 -11.45
N TYR A 76 -0.84 3.91 -12.38
CA TYR A 76 0.35 4.68 -12.76
C TYR A 76 0.08 5.93 -13.61
N LEU A 77 -1.03 5.95 -14.37
CA LEU A 77 -1.40 7.12 -15.18
C LEU A 77 -2.37 8.08 -14.46
N SER A 78 -2.82 7.74 -13.24
CA SER A 78 -3.61 8.68 -12.42
C SER A 78 -2.75 9.85 -11.96
N ALA A 79 -3.38 10.98 -11.64
CA ALA A 79 -2.67 12.12 -11.06
C ALA A 79 -1.90 11.74 -9.78
N ILE A 80 -2.49 10.90 -8.92
CA ILE A 80 -1.86 10.43 -7.67
C ILE A 80 -0.73 9.44 -7.95
N GLY A 81 -0.86 8.58 -8.97
CA GLY A 81 0.22 7.68 -9.37
C GLY A 81 1.40 8.41 -9.97
N LEU A 82 1.16 9.43 -10.79
CA LEU A 82 2.21 10.29 -11.33
C LEU A 82 2.90 11.08 -10.22
N ASP A 83 2.16 11.59 -9.24
CA ASP A 83 2.72 12.22 -8.04
C ASP A 83 3.54 11.22 -7.19
N ALA A 84 3.06 9.98 -7.03
CA ALA A 84 3.81 8.95 -6.32
C ALA A 84 5.17 8.62 -6.97
N LEU A 85 5.23 8.68 -8.31
CA LEU A 85 6.42 8.34 -9.10
C LEU A 85 7.37 9.52 -9.30
N PHE A 86 6.84 10.72 -9.53
CA PHE A 86 7.59 11.89 -10.00
C PHE A 86 7.38 13.13 -9.14
N GLY A 87 6.46 13.10 -8.17
CA GLY A 87 6.25 14.17 -7.20
C GLY A 87 7.42 14.29 -6.23
N THR A 88 7.61 15.51 -5.71
CA THR A 88 8.74 15.90 -4.84
C THR A 88 8.38 15.86 -3.37
#